data_AF-G4Z242-F1
#
_entry.id   AF-G4Z242-F1
#
_cell.length_a   1.000
_cell.length_b   1.000
_cell.length_c   1.000
_cell.angle_alpha   90.00
_cell.angle_beta   90.00
_cell.angle_gamma   90.00
#
_symmetry.space_group_name_H-M   'P 1'
#
loop_
_entity.id
_entity.type
_entity.pdbx_description
1 polymer ?
#
loop_
_entity_poly.entity_id
_entity_poly.type
_entity_poly.pdbx_seq_one_letter_code
_entity_poly.pdbx_strand_id
1 'polypeptide(L)'
;MKIYVAAAVSALALAATNAATNYDDREVSLTADSLKKNPNSDKYHTKPVRVIQARVQSDAPVWNETTKTFGSKYYETAEEQFRGALDTVNTASVEGALMYVQAEGINYNTRSAEDRCWRKNGMQFVVFYDIVFAQTNETVAEYESEYGPMLPMDGGQCTPLSGTHDFSAECISLNGNASVPDLGPFIGGESKETDPRAPYPNCWWYSFPNTCPLAKWANKTEECRDTSRQGLCDMDTLPDGVTCTYNYRILGYVPIDDVFCEAGGVEFQASEAGVWNASIPFWKNPQNATANAARTDKLLAAYANLLKTNQSSQIDSADCDSEFGCKREHYGQMCTLCNSSATGCVAPSENFTFPTLQKAAASTEASTGSTSSGSRQVLAVGVALASIALSIVMG
;
A
#
# COMPACT_ATOMS: atom_id res chain seq x y z
N MET A 1 48.75 -7.35 68.90
CA MET A 1 47.80 -8.15 68.08
C MET A 1 46.76 -7.16 67.57
N LYS A 2 46.66 -6.77 66.30
CA LYS A 2 47.02 -7.36 65.01
C LYS A 2 47.74 -6.33 64.13
N ILE A 3 48.45 -6.85 63.14
CA ILE A 3 49.40 -6.21 62.22
C ILE A 3 48.63 -5.49 61.10
N TYR A 4 49.10 -4.30 60.70
CA TYR A 4 48.66 -3.59 59.50
C TYR A 4 49.38 -4.15 58.28
N VAL A 5 48.64 -4.55 57.24
CA VAL A 5 49.18 -4.87 55.92
C VAL A 5 48.50 -3.95 54.90
N ALA A 6 49.31 -3.15 54.22
CA ALA A 6 48.89 -2.37 53.07
C ALA A 6 48.75 -3.31 51.86
N ALA A 7 47.55 -3.41 51.29
CA ALA A 7 47.33 -4.06 50.01
C ALA A 7 47.18 -2.98 48.94
N ALA A 8 48.17 -2.90 48.06
CA ALA A 8 48.12 -2.10 46.86
C ALA A 8 47.02 -2.64 45.94
N VAL A 9 46.06 -1.79 45.56
CA VAL A 9 45.07 -2.12 44.54
C VAL A 9 45.69 -1.86 43.18
N SER A 10 46.25 -2.89 42.57
CA SER A 10 46.61 -2.88 41.15
C SER A 10 45.34 -2.82 40.31
N ALA A 11 45.27 -1.85 39.41
CA ALA A 11 44.25 -1.78 38.38
C ALA A 11 44.38 -2.98 37.43
N LEU A 12 43.51 -3.98 37.59
CA LEU A 12 43.25 -4.94 36.52
C LEU A 12 42.32 -4.26 35.51
N ALA A 13 42.88 -3.87 34.36
CA ALA A 13 42.10 -3.60 33.17
C ALA A 13 41.47 -4.94 32.71
N LEU A 14 40.18 -5.15 32.99
CA LEU A 14 39.41 -6.14 32.25
C LEU A 14 39.19 -5.57 30.84
N ALA A 15 40.00 -6.05 29.90
CA ALA A 15 39.63 -6.02 28.50
C ALA A 15 38.39 -6.91 28.34
N ALA A 16 37.22 -6.28 28.29
CA ALA A 16 36.01 -6.93 27.82
C ALA A 16 36.15 -7.10 26.30
N THR A 17 36.71 -8.23 25.88
CA THR A 17 36.45 -8.76 24.55
C THR A 17 34.98 -9.19 24.50
N ASN A 18 34.10 -8.24 24.23
CA ASN A 18 32.80 -8.57 23.69
C ASN A 18 33.04 -8.94 22.22
N ALA A 19 33.34 -10.21 22.00
CA ALA A 19 33.04 -10.84 20.74
C ALA A 19 31.53 -10.73 20.55
N ALA A 20 31.10 -9.65 19.88
CA ALA A 20 29.78 -9.58 19.30
C ALA A 20 29.69 -10.76 18.32
N THR A 21 28.91 -11.76 18.70
CA THR A 21 28.45 -12.76 17.76
C THR A 21 27.77 -12.01 16.62
N ASN A 22 28.28 -12.17 15.39
CA ASN A 22 27.65 -11.73 14.16
C ASN A 22 26.16 -12.10 14.20
N TYR A 23 25.32 -11.12 14.50
CA TYR A 23 23.89 -11.16 14.24
C TYR A 23 23.74 -10.43 12.91
N ASP A 24 23.22 -11.14 11.92
CA ASP A 24 23.07 -10.70 10.54
C ASP A 24 22.19 -9.43 10.48
N ASP A 25 22.81 -8.27 10.27
CA ASP A 25 22.20 -6.97 10.00
C ASP A 25 21.39 -7.02 8.68
N ARG A 26 20.26 -7.73 8.67
CA ARG A 26 19.32 -7.74 7.53
C ARG A 26 18.46 -6.49 7.55
N GLU A 27 19.08 -5.36 7.22
CA GLU A 27 18.38 -4.24 6.60
C GLU A 27 17.76 -4.73 5.28
N VAL A 28 16.51 -5.19 5.33
CA VAL A 28 15.65 -5.05 4.18
C VAL A 28 14.99 -3.70 4.40
N SER A 29 15.43 -2.66 3.71
CA SER A 29 14.72 -1.38 3.64
C SER A 29 14.25 -1.23 2.21
N LEU A 30 12.94 -0.97 2.00
CA LEU A 30 12.44 -0.59 0.68
C LEU A 30 12.83 0.85 0.40
N THR A 31 14.10 1.05 0.08
CA THR A 31 14.56 2.28 -0.54
C THR A 31 14.49 2.09 -2.06
N ALA A 32 14.25 3.17 -2.79
CA ALA A 32 14.29 3.10 -4.26
C ALA A 32 15.63 2.57 -4.80
N ASP A 33 16.69 2.63 -3.99
CA ASP A 33 18.03 2.14 -4.30
C ASP A 33 18.20 0.63 -4.10
N SER A 34 17.35 -0.03 -3.29
CA SER A 34 17.41 -1.49 -3.09
C SER A 34 16.60 -2.28 -4.13
N LEU A 35 15.70 -1.62 -4.85
CA LEU A 35 14.85 -2.22 -5.88
C LEU A 35 15.54 -2.31 -7.26
N LYS A 36 15.26 -3.40 -7.98
CA LYS A 36 15.76 -3.65 -9.34
C LYS A 36 15.13 -2.67 -10.32
N LYS A 37 15.97 -1.92 -11.04
CA LYS A 37 15.51 -0.97 -12.06
C LYS A 37 15.17 -1.69 -13.35
N ASN A 38 14.01 -1.37 -13.91
CA ASN A 38 13.67 -1.80 -15.26
C ASN A 38 14.43 -0.94 -16.29
N PRO A 39 14.99 -1.56 -17.35
CA PRO A 39 15.55 -0.80 -18.46
C PRO A 39 14.39 -0.16 -19.23
N ASN A 40 14.33 1.18 -19.23
CA ASN A 40 13.42 1.94 -20.09
C ASN A 40 14.22 2.90 -20.99
N SER A 41 13.65 3.25 -22.14
CA SER A 41 14.23 4.18 -23.11
C SER A 41 13.53 5.53 -23.15
N ASP A 42 12.60 5.77 -22.21
CA ASP A 42 11.75 6.94 -22.22
C ASP A 42 12.56 8.18 -21.84
N LYS A 43 12.31 9.29 -22.54
CA LYS A 43 13.03 10.55 -22.30
C LYS A 43 12.73 11.15 -20.93
N TYR A 44 11.54 10.86 -20.41
CA TYR A 44 11.10 11.25 -19.09
C TYR A 44 10.22 10.15 -18.53
N HIS A 45 10.36 9.92 -17.23
CA HIS A 45 9.44 9.14 -16.43
C HIS A 45 9.34 9.80 -15.06
N THR A 46 8.19 9.65 -14.41
CA THR A 46 8.00 10.12 -13.04
C THR A 46 9.08 9.52 -12.14
N LYS A 47 9.71 10.35 -11.30
CA LYS A 47 10.66 9.83 -10.32
C LYS A 47 9.87 9.02 -9.27
N PRO A 48 10.36 7.84 -8.88
CA PRO A 48 9.71 7.06 -7.84
C PRO A 48 9.54 7.86 -6.55
N VAL A 49 8.33 7.84 -6.01
CA VAL A 49 7.94 8.48 -4.75
C VAL A 49 7.69 7.38 -3.74
N ARG A 50 8.38 7.44 -2.60
CA ARG A 50 8.09 6.60 -1.44
C ARG A 50 7.00 7.26 -0.59
N VAL A 51 6.10 6.46 -0.01
CA VAL A 51 5.01 6.84 0.91
C VAL A 51 4.76 5.75 1.93
N ILE A 52 4.33 6.12 3.14
CA ILE A 52 3.84 5.16 4.15
C ILE A 52 2.33 5.26 4.26
N GLN A 53 1.64 4.16 4.05
CA GLN A 53 0.18 4.12 4.06
C GLN A 53 -0.32 2.97 4.90
N ALA A 54 -1.62 3.00 5.21
CA ALA A 54 -2.28 2.00 6.02
C ALA A 54 -3.49 1.43 5.28
N ARG A 55 -3.81 0.17 5.57
CA ARG A 55 -5.02 -0.50 5.09
C ARG A 55 -5.68 -1.26 6.22
N VAL A 56 -6.99 -1.13 6.34
CA VAL A 56 -7.77 -1.90 7.31
C VAL A 56 -8.14 -3.24 6.70
N GLN A 57 -7.82 -4.33 7.38
CA GLN A 57 -7.96 -5.69 6.87
C GLN A 57 -8.64 -6.59 7.89
N SER A 58 -9.28 -7.65 7.40
CA SER A 58 -9.89 -8.70 8.23
C SER A 58 -8.92 -9.80 8.59
N ASP A 59 -7.68 -9.69 8.13
CA ASP A 59 -6.66 -10.67 8.32
C ASP A 59 -5.30 -10.05 8.60
N ALA A 60 -4.54 -10.74 9.44
CA ALA A 60 -3.15 -10.43 9.65
C ALA A 60 -2.36 -10.93 8.42
N PRO A 61 -1.47 -10.10 7.87
CA PRO A 61 -0.47 -10.55 6.92
C PRO A 61 0.33 -11.73 7.48
N VAL A 62 0.75 -12.64 6.61
CA VAL A 62 1.57 -13.81 6.96
C VAL A 62 3.03 -13.58 6.59
N TRP A 63 3.95 -13.95 7.49
CA TRP A 63 5.38 -13.90 7.22
C TRP A 63 5.78 -15.05 6.29
N ASN A 64 6.48 -14.71 5.22
CA ASN A 64 7.09 -15.66 4.31
C ASN A 64 8.59 -15.79 4.61
N GLU A 65 9.00 -16.95 5.10
CA GLU A 65 10.39 -17.19 5.50
C GLU A 65 11.38 -17.20 4.32
N THR A 66 10.91 -17.47 3.11
CA THR A 66 11.75 -17.54 1.91
C THR A 66 12.07 -16.14 1.42
N THR A 67 11.05 -15.30 1.27
CA THR A 67 11.20 -13.93 0.79
C THR A 67 11.54 -12.93 1.89
N LYS A 68 11.41 -13.33 3.17
CA LYS A 68 11.57 -12.46 4.34
C LYS A 68 10.67 -11.21 4.25
N THR A 69 9.45 -11.42 3.77
CA THR A 69 8.43 -10.39 3.61
C THR A 69 7.08 -10.90 4.10
N PHE A 70 6.19 -9.95 4.40
CA PHE A 70 4.79 -10.27 4.67
C PHE A 70 3.97 -10.23 3.40
N GLY A 71 2.99 -11.13 3.31
CA GLY A 71 2.03 -11.17 2.22
C GLY A 71 0.63 -11.55 2.70
N SER A 72 -0.30 -11.66 1.75
CA SER A 72 -1.68 -12.05 2.02
C SER A 72 -1.78 -13.49 2.51
N LYS A 73 -2.63 -13.76 3.51
CA LYS A 73 -2.84 -15.13 4.01
C LYS A 73 -3.63 -16.05 3.08
N TYR A 74 -4.27 -15.49 2.04
CA TYR A 74 -5.21 -16.23 1.18
C TYR A 74 -4.52 -17.00 0.05
N TYR A 75 -3.20 -16.92 -0.04
CA TYR A 75 -2.40 -17.53 -1.10
C TYR A 75 -1.24 -18.33 -0.52
N GLU A 76 -0.73 -19.28 -1.31
CA GLU A 76 0.30 -20.22 -0.86
C GLU A 76 1.70 -19.82 -1.35
N THR A 77 1.82 -19.30 -2.57
CA THR A 77 3.11 -18.91 -3.15
C THR A 77 3.47 -17.48 -2.78
N ALA A 78 4.78 -17.18 -2.66
CA ALA A 78 5.23 -15.86 -2.24
C ALA A 78 4.78 -14.75 -3.20
N GLU A 79 4.78 -15.05 -4.50
CA GLU A 79 4.36 -14.15 -5.57
C GLU A 79 2.86 -13.84 -5.48
N GLU A 80 2.02 -14.84 -5.21
CA GLU A 80 0.58 -14.64 -5.06
C GLU A 80 0.23 -13.95 -3.74
N GLN A 81 0.93 -14.28 -2.65
CA GLN A 81 0.79 -13.61 -1.36
C GLN A 81 1.13 -12.13 -1.49
N PHE A 82 2.21 -11.82 -2.20
CA PHE A 82 2.62 -10.45 -2.52
C PHE A 82 1.62 -9.76 -3.46
N ARG A 83 1.14 -10.41 -4.52
CA ARG A 83 0.12 -9.80 -5.37
C ARG A 83 -1.16 -9.51 -4.60
N GLY A 84 -1.66 -10.50 -3.86
CA GLY A 84 -2.94 -10.46 -3.18
C GLY A 84 -3.11 -9.37 -2.13
N ALA A 85 -2.02 -8.89 -1.51
CA ALA A 85 -2.14 -7.87 -0.47
C ALA A 85 -2.45 -6.46 -1.02
N LEU A 86 -2.18 -6.20 -2.30
CA LEU A 86 -2.39 -4.90 -2.96
C LEU A 86 -2.95 -5.02 -4.40
N ASP A 87 -3.73 -6.06 -4.71
CA ASP A 87 -4.30 -6.29 -6.05
C ASP A 87 -5.61 -5.51 -6.29
N THR A 88 -5.52 -4.27 -6.76
CA THR A 88 -6.69 -3.37 -6.99
C THR A 88 -7.45 -3.10 -5.69
N VAL A 89 -6.84 -2.33 -4.80
CA VAL A 89 -7.38 -2.01 -3.48
C VAL A 89 -7.20 -0.55 -3.11
N ASN A 90 -7.96 -0.12 -2.10
CA ASN A 90 -7.73 1.16 -1.45
C ASN A 90 -6.74 1.02 -0.29
N THR A 91 -5.96 2.06 -0.08
CA THR A 91 -5.21 2.33 1.14
C THR A 91 -5.59 3.73 1.64
N ALA A 92 -5.03 4.15 2.76
CA ALA A 92 -5.26 5.46 3.32
C ALA A 92 -4.01 5.96 4.06
N SER A 93 -4.00 7.23 4.43
CA SER A 93 -3.17 7.67 5.55
C SER A 93 -3.57 6.92 6.82
N VAL A 94 -2.73 6.96 7.86
CA VAL A 94 -3.04 6.30 9.14
C VAL A 94 -4.33 6.87 9.74
N GLU A 95 -4.49 8.18 9.60
CA GLU A 95 -5.70 8.95 9.91
C GLU A 95 -6.91 8.46 9.09
N GLY A 96 -6.72 8.28 7.79
CA GLY A 96 -7.77 7.79 6.91
C GLY A 96 -8.18 6.35 7.17
N ALA A 97 -7.27 5.50 7.64
CA ALA A 97 -7.59 4.14 8.08
C ALA A 97 -8.52 4.17 9.31
N LEU A 98 -8.23 5.03 10.30
CA LEU A 98 -9.11 5.19 11.47
C LEU A 98 -10.45 5.85 11.12
N MET A 99 -10.45 6.81 10.21
CA MET A 99 -11.68 7.40 9.67
C MET A 99 -12.56 6.31 9.02
N TYR A 100 -11.96 5.43 8.20
CA TYR A 100 -12.68 4.31 7.59
C TYR A 100 -13.25 3.34 8.63
N VAL A 101 -12.44 2.94 9.64
CA VAL A 101 -12.94 2.12 10.76
C VAL A 101 -14.15 2.80 11.39
N GLN A 102 -14.02 4.07 11.80
CA GLN A 102 -15.05 4.78 12.56
C GLN A 102 -16.32 5.06 11.76
N ALA A 103 -16.18 5.70 10.59
CA ALA A 103 -17.31 6.22 9.83
C ALA A 103 -18.03 5.12 9.04
N GLU A 104 -17.33 4.06 8.63
CA GLU A 104 -17.87 3.03 7.75
C GLU A 104 -17.75 1.60 8.29
N GLY A 105 -16.78 1.35 9.16
CA GLY A 105 -16.47 0.03 9.70
C GLY A 105 -17.37 -0.38 10.84
N ILE A 106 -17.57 0.51 11.82
CA ILE A 106 -18.13 0.17 13.14
C ILE A 106 -19.38 0.97 13.52
N ASN A 107 -19.82 1.94 12.71
CA ASN A 107 -20.98 2.76 13.06
C ASN A 107 -22.28 1.95 13.02
N TYR A 108 -22.76 1.56 14.21
CA TYR A 108 -23.91 0.68 14.42
C TYR A 108 -25.15 1.06 13.59
N ASN A 109 -25.48 2.35 13.47
CA ASN A 109 -26.71 2.78 12.80
C ASN A 109 -26.64 2.67 11.27
N THR A 110 -25.45 2.55 10.68
CA THR A 110 -25.26 2.41 9.21
C THR A 110 -25.23 0.94 8.76
N ARG A 111 -25.40 0.01 9.71
CA ARG A 111 -25.27 -1.43 9.50
C ARG A 111 -26.67 -2.09 9.58
N SER A 112 -26.86 -3.15 8.79
CA SER A 112 -28.07 -3.99 8.83
C SER A 112 -28.25 -4.62 10.22
N ALA A 113 -29.45 -5.10 10.55
CA ALA A 113 -29.71 -5.69 11.86
C ALA A 113 -28.81 -6.92 12.10
N GLU A 114 -28.55 -7.68 11.04
CA GLU A 114 -27.77 -8.91 11.00
C GLU A 114 -26.26 -8.64 11.15
N ASP A 115 -25.79 -7.49 10.63
CA ASP A 115 -24.37 -7.16 10.56
C ASP A 115 -23.87 -6.22 11.67
N ARG A 116 -24.73 -5.83 12.62
CA ARG A 116 -24.41 -4.90 13.71
C ARG A 116 -23.49 -5.46 14.78
N CYS A 117 -23.41 -6.78 14.90
CA CYS A 117 -22.57 -7.44 15.91
C CYS A 117 -21.13 -7.68 15.42
N TRP A 118 -20.82 -7.30 14.18
CA TRP A 118 -19.52 -7.52 13.56
C TRP A 118 -19.06 -6.26 12.83
N ARG A 119 -17.76 -5.96 12.89
CA ARG A 119 -17.19 -4.89 12.07
C ARG A 119 -17.40 -5.20 10.59
N LYS A 120 -17.66 -4.18 9.76
CA LYS A 120 -17.79 -4.32 8.29
C LYS A 120 -16.63 -5.14 7.75
N ASN A 121 -16.93 -6.10 6.87
CA ASN A 121 -15.94 -6.99 6.25
C ASN A 121 -15.05 -7.77 7.24
N GLY A 122 -15.39 -7.83 8.53
CA GLY A 122 -14.57 -8.48 9.55
C GLY A 122 -13.29 -7.71 9.88
N MET A 123 -13.25 -6.38 9.76
CA MET A 123 -12.07 -5.56 10.08
C MET A 123 -11.46 -5.94 11.44
N GLN A 124 -10.17 -6.20 11.45
CA GLN A 124 -9.43 -6.63 12.64
C GLN A 124 -8.08 -5.96 12.78
N PHE A 125 -7.45 -5.57 11.67
CA PHE A 125 -6.07 -5.10 11.66
C PHE A 125 -5.93 -3.80 10.89
N VAL A 126 -5.09 -2.89 11.39
CA VAL A 126 -4.51 -1.81 10.58
C VAL A 126 -3.13 -2.27 10.13
N VAL A 127 -2.98 -2.50 8.84
CA VAL A 127 -1.74 -2.97 8.20
C VAL A 127 -1.01 -1.78 7.59
N PHE A 128 0.28 -1.63 7.91
CA PHE A 128 1.14 -0.56 7.45
C PHE A 128 1.97 -1.02 6.25
N TYR A 129 2.04 -0.17 5.25
CA TYR A 129 2.69 -0.40 3.98
C TYR A 129 3.74 0.68 3.73
N ASP A 130 4.93 0.25 3.33
CA ASP A 130 5.94 1.07 2.69
C ASP A 130 5.80 0.91 1.19
N ILE A 131 5.36 1.95 0.51
CA ILE A 131 4.99 1.92 -0.90
C ILE A 131 5.94 2.83 -1.66
N VAL A 132 6.41 2.37 -2.81
CA VAL A 132 7.06 3.20 -3.81
C VAL A 132 6.19 3.21 -5.04
N PHE A 133 5.93 4.37 -5.63
CA PHE A 133 5.13 4.48 -6.85
C PHE A 133 5.73 5.49 -7.83
N ALA A 134 5.41 5.32 -9.11
CA ALA A 134 5.69 6.26 -10.18
C ALA A 134 4.46 6.31 -11.09
N GLN A 135 3.91 7.51 -11.31
CA GLN A 135 2.79 7.67 -12.22
C GLN A 135 3.24 7.51 -13.67
N THR A 136 2.31 7.05 -14.50
CA THR A 136 2.48 7.08 -15.95
C THR A 136 2.59 8.52 -16.45
N ASN A 137 3.27 8.71 -17.59
CA ASN A 137 3.35 10.04 -18.20
C ASN A 137 1.99 10.53 -18.68
N GLU A 138 1.14 9.60 -19.13
CA GLU A 138 -0.22 9.87 -19.59
C GLU A 138 -1.09 10.44 -18.45
N THR A 139 -1.01 9.85 -17.26
CA THR A 139 -1.73 10.35 -16.07
C THR A 139 -1.24 11.72 -15.65
N VAL A 140 0.08 11.92 -15.60
CA VAL A 140 0.65 13.22 -15.22
C VAL A 140 0.28 14.30 -16.24
N ALA A 141 0.26 13.95 -17.53
CA ALA A 141 -0.21 14.85 -18.59
C ALA A 141 -1.71 15.15 -18.47
N GLU A 142 -2.52 14.17 -18.06
CA GLU A 142 -3.96 14.34 -18.00
C GLU A 142 -4.40 15.21 -16.83
N TYR A 143 -3.90 14.92 -15.64
CA TYR A 143 -4.35 15.54 -14.39
C TYR A 143 -3.44 16.67 -13.90
N GLU A 144 -2.23 16.82 -14.46
CA GLU A 144 -1.25 17.85 -14.05
C GLU A 144 -0.97 17.82 -12.53
N SER A 145 -0.95 16.62 -11.96
CA SER A 145 -0.88 16.35 -10.53
C SER A 145 -0.06 15.08 -10.24
N GLU A 146 0.49 14.96 -9.03
CA GLU A 146 1.21 13.76 -8.55
C GLU A 146 0.26 12.54 -8.40
N TYR A 147 -1.02 12.80 -8.16
CA TYR A 147 -2.07 11.77 -8.07
C TYR A 147 -3.17 12.04 -9.08
N GLY A 148 -3.73 10.96 -9.64
CA GLY A 148 -5.03 11.01 -10.29
C GLY A 148 -6.17 11.12 -9.26
N PRO A 149 -7.43 11.21 -9.71
CA PRO A 149 -8.58 11.16 -8.82
C PRO A 149 -8.63 9.81 -8.08
N MET A 150 -9.03 9.83 -6.82
CA MET A 150 -9.29 8.60 -6.07
C MET A 150 -10.35 7.75 -6.78
N LEU A 151 -10.04 6.49 -7.02
CA LEU A 151 -10.97 5.50 -7.57
C LEU A 151 -11.37 4.53 -6.46
N PRO A 152 -12.58 4.60 -5.88
CA PRO A 152 -13.00 3.63 -4.88
C PRO A 152 -12.91 2.20 -5.44
N MET A 153 -12.22 1.30 -4.75
CA MET A 153 -12.07 -0.10 -5.15
C MET A 153 -12.72 -1.06 -4.16
N ASP A 154 -13.54 -1.98 -4.67
CA ASP A 154 -14.27 -2.98 -3.90
C ASP A 154 -14.08 -4.37 -4.51
N GLY A 155 -13.59 -5.31 -3.70
CA GLY A 155 -13.48 -6.72 -4.11
C GLY A 155 -12.50 -6.97 -5.26
N GLY A 156 -11.45 -6.14 -5.39
CA GLY A 156 -10.43 -6.27 -6.44
C GLY A 156 -10.74 -5.55 -7.74
N GLN A 157 -11.78 -4.72 -7.77
CA GLN A 157 -12.12 -3.90 -8.93
C GLN A 157 -12.41 -2.46 -8.52
N CYS A 158 -12.39 -1.55 -9.49
CA CYS A 158 -13.12 -0.30 -9.42
C CYS A 158 -14.57 -0.53 -8.96
N THR A 159 -15.07 0.39 -8.16
CA THR A 159 -16.47 0.40 -7.74
C THR A 159 -17.34 0.86 -8.91
N PRO A 160 -18.30 0.05 -9.38
CA PRO A 160 -19.23 0.49 -10.42
C PRO A 160 -20.07 1.68 -9.93
N LEU A 161 -20.35 2.63 -10.82
CA LEU A 161 -21.31 3.70 -10.58
C LEU A 161 -22.72 3.15 -10.39
N SER A 162 -23.04 2.07 -11.12
CA SER A 162 -24.28 1.33 -10.98
C SER A 162 -24.11 -0.14 -11.40
N GLY A 163 -24.97 -1.03 -10.90
CA GLY A 163 -24.95 -2.44 -11.26
C GLY A 163 -23.58 -3.10 -11.02
N THR A 164 -23.09 -3.84 -12.02
CA THR A 164 -21.84 -4.63 -11.91
C THR A 164 -20.78 -4.28 -12.95
N HIS A 165 -21.13 -3.54 -14.01
CA HIS A 165 -20.26 -3.28 -15.16
C HIS A 165 -20.32 -1.83 -15.67
N ASP A 166 -21.01 -0.92 -14.98
CA ASP A 166 -21.06 0.49 -15.33
C ASP A 166 -20.00 1.25 -14.53
N PHE A 167 -18.88 1.57 -15.16
CA PHE A 167 -17.71 2.18 -14.53
C PHE A 167 -17.52 3.64 -14.96
N SER A 168 -16.91 4.44 -14.10
CA SER A 168 -16.56 5.82 -14.45
C SER A 168 -15.53 5.87 -15.59
N ALA A 169 -15.44 7.01 -16.28
CA ALA A 169 -14.47 7.20 -17.34
C ALA A 169 -13.03 7.04 -16.82
N GLU A 170 -12.75 7.46 -15.59
CA GLU A 170 -11.44 7.33 -14.94
C GLU A 170 -11.09 5.88 -14.60
N CYS A 171 -12.07 5.03 -14.29
CA CYS A 171 -11.83 3.60 -14.13
C CYS A 171 -11.59 2.91 -15.47
N ILE A 172 -12.30 3.33 -16.52
CA ILE A 172 -12.08 2.83 -17.88
C ILE A 172 -10.70 3.27 -18.40
N SER A 173 -10.25 4.48 -18.07
CA SER A 173 -8.98 5.02 -18.54
C SER A 173 -7.75 4.28 -18.02
N LEU A 174 -7.89 3.44 -16.99
CA LEU A 174 -6.81 2.57 -16.50
C LEU A 174 -6.25 1.61 -17.57
N ASN A 175 -7.07 1.23 -18.55
CA ASN A 175 -6.65 0.48 -19.75
C ASN A 175 -7.11 1.14 -21.07
N GLY A 176 -7.91 2.21 -20.99
CA GLY A 176 -8.52 2.87 -22.13
C GLY A 176 -9.53 2.00 -22.91
N ASN A 177 -10.17 2.63 -23.89
CA ASN A 177 -10.94 1.97 -24.94
C ASN A 177 -11.09 2.91 -26.16
N ALA A 178 -12.02 2.61 -27.06
CA ALA A 178 -12.27 3.42 -28.26
C ALA A 178 -12.78 4.85 -27.98
N SER A 179 -13.23 5.16 -26.76
CA SER A 179 -13.81 6.45 -26.37
C SER A 179 -13.08 7.13 -25.21
N VAL A 180 -12.28 6.39 -24.45
CA VAL A 180 -11.54 6.86 -23.28
C VAL A 180 -10.05 6.57 -23.49
N PRO A 181 -9.16 7.56 -23.32
CA PRO A 181 -7.72 7.34 -23.48
C PRO A 181 -7.20 6.32 -22.47
N ASP A 182 -6.21 5.53 -22.90
CA ASP A 182 -5.43 4.68 -21.99
C ASP A 182 -4.41 5.55 -21.26
N LEU A 183 -4.65 5.78 -19.97
CA LEU A 183 -3.73 6.46 -19.06
C LEU A 183 -2.80 5.46 -18.34
N GLY A 184 -3.10 4.16 -18.41
CA GLY A 184 -2.48 3.14 -17.59
C GLY A 184 -2.91 3.18 -16.11
N PRO A 185 -2.44 2.21 -15.32
CA PRO A 185 -2.84 2.06 -13.92
C PRO A 185 -2.20 3.14 -13.05
N PHE A 186 -2.97 4.16 -12.67
CA PHE A 186 -2.46 5.26 -11.86
C PHE A 186 -2.86 5.18 -10.40
N ILE A 187 -2.05 5.79 -9.53
CA ILE A 187 -2.39 5.94 -8.11
C ILE A 187 -3.31 7.14 -7.94
N GLY A 188 -4.50 6.90 -7.41
CA GLY A 188 -5.47 7.94 -7.12
C GLY A 188 -5.32 8.46 -5.69
N GLY A 189 -5.70 9.70 -5.44
CA GLY A 189 -5.67 10.31 -4.11
C GLY A 189 -6.81 11.31 -3.90
N GLU A 190 -7.39 11.33 -2.70
CA GLU A 190 -8.39 12.33 -2.32
C GLU A 190 -8.33 12.60 -0.82
N SER A 191 -8.45 13.88 -0.45
CA SER A 191 -8.58 14.28 0.95
C SER A 191 -9.98 13.96 1.47
N LYS A 192 -10.04 13.38 2.67
CA LYS A 192 -11.24 13.13 3.47
C LYS A 192 -11.20 13.87 4.81
N GLU A 193 -10.32 14.86 4.94
CA GLU A 193 -10.09 15.59 6.19
C GLU A 193 -11.34 16.31 6.72
N THR A 194 -12.20 16.77 5.81
CA THR A 194 -13.41 17.51 6.12
C THR A 194 -14.65 16.64 6.17
N ASP A 195 -14.53 15.30 6.17
CA ASP A 195 -15.70 14.42 6.27
C ASP A 195 -16.47 14.72 7.56
N PRO A 196 -17.74 15.15 7.48
CA PRO A 196 -18.48 15.62 8.64
C PRO A 196 -18.78 14.50 9.64
N ARG A 197 -18.67 13.22 9.24
CA ARG A 197 -18.92 12.08 10.11
C ARG A 197 -17.77 11.88 11.10
N ALA A 198 -16.55 12.08 10.62
CA ALA A 198 -15.32 11.85 11.37
C ALA A 198 -14.16 12.66 10.74
N PRO A 199 -14.04 13.97 11.04
CA PRO A 199 -13.00 14.81 10.47
C PRO A 199 -11.67 14.48 11.13
N TYR A 200 -10.82 13.72 10.45
CA TYR A 200 -9.44 13.48 10.87
C TYR A 200 -8.53 14.46 10.12
N PRO A 201 -7.71 15.27 10.82
CA PRO A 201 -6.68 16.06 10.17
C PRO A 201 -5.78 15.18 9.29
N ASN A 202 -5.35 15.67 8.13
CA ASN A 202 -4.49 14.90 7.21
C ASN A 202 -5.07 13.54 6.74
N CYS A 203 -6.39 13.40 6.75
CA CYS A 203 -7.06 12.20 6.26
C CYS A 203 -7.03 12.15 4.73
N TRP A 204 -6.37 11.13 4.18
CA TRP A 204 -6.29 10.90 2.74
C TRP A 204 -6.58 9.45 2.42
N TRP A 205 -7.31 9.23 1.33
CA TRP A 205 -7.58 7.92 0.76
C TRP A 205 -6.93 7.79 -0.61
N TYR A 206 -6.46 6.59 -0.91
CA TYR A 206 -5.71 6.29 -2.13
C TYR A 206 -6.19 5.00 -2.78
N SER A 207 -6.05 4.92 -4.09
CA SER A 207 -6.44 3.77 -4.90
C SER A 207 -5.26 3.22 -5.67
N PHE A 208 -5.06 1.91 -5.58
CA PHE A 208 -3.95 1.19 -6.18
C PHE A 208 -4.47 0.15 -7.18
N PRO A 209 -4.79 0.55 -8.42
CA PRO A 209 -5.28 -0.36 -9.44
C PRO A 209 -4.15 -1.29 -9.89
N ASN A 210 -4.39 -2.59 -9.91
CA ASN A 210 -3.51 -3.54 -10.57
C ASN A 210 -4.15 -4.05 -11.89
N THR A 211 -3.57 -5.10 -12.47
CA THR A 211 -4.13 -5.81 -13.62
C THR A 211 -5.58 -6.22 -13.41
N CYS A 212 -6.36 -6.23 -14.50
CA CYS A 212 -7.81 -6.45 -14.49
C CYS A 212 -8.60 -5.55 -13.52
N PRO A 213 -8.42 -4.22 -13.53
CA PRO A 213 -9.03 -3.35 -12.51
C PRO A 213 -10.56 -3.27 -12.59
N LEU A 214 -11.19 -3.83 -13.63
CA LEU A 214 -12.64 -3.85 -13.79
C LEU A 214 -13.29 -5.20 -13.45
N ALA A 215 -12.49 -6.18 -12.98
CA ALA A 215 -12.97 -7.51 -12.60
C ALA A 215 -12.70 -7.81 -11.12
N LYS A 216 -13.69 -8.32 -10.40
CA LYS A 216 -13.52 -8.82 -9.03
C LYS A 216 -12.42 -9.87 -8.96
N TRP A 217 -11.75 -10.01 -7.82
CA TRP A 217 -10.68 -10.99 -7.60
C TRP A 217 -11.00 -12.39 -8.12
N ALA A 218 -12.21 -12.89 -7.84
CA ALA A 218 -12.64 -14.23 -8.27
C ALA A 218 -12.70 -14.41 -9.80
N ASN A 219 -12.76 -13.31 -10.56
CA ASN A 219 -12.89 -13.30 -12.02
C ASN A 219 -11.63 -12.79 -12.73
N LYS A 220 -10.55 -12.50 -12.00
CA LYS A 220 -9.27 -12.06 -12.60
C LYS A 220 -8.49 -13.25 -13.15
N THR A 221 -8.76 -13.61 -14.40
CA THR A 221 -8.02 -14.66 -15.13
C THR A 221 -6.64 -14.18 -15.56
N GLU A 222 -5.69 -15.09 -15.78
CA GLU A 222 -4.38 -14.74 -16.34
C GLU A 222 -4.51 -14.05 -17.71
N GLU A 223 -5.42 -14.51 -18.57
CA GLU A 223 -5.69 -13.85 -19.87
C GLU A 223 -6.12 -12.38 -19.71
N CYS A 224 -6.99 -12.10 -18.74
CA CYS A 224 -7.36 -10.72 -18.44
C CYS A 224 -6.14 -9.93 -17.92
N ARG A 225 -5.30 -10.55 -17.09
CA ARG A 225 -4.15 -9.85 -16.50
C ARG A 225 -3.13 -9.50 -17.58
N ASP A 226 -2.84 -10.44 -18.47
CA ASP A 226 -1.92 -10.31 -19.60
C ASP A 226 -2.35 -9.24 -20.61
N THR A 227 -3.64 -8.93 -20.67
CA THR A 227 -4.19 -7.91 -21.58
C THR A 227 -4.32 -6.52 -20.95
N SER A 228 -4.00 -6.39 -19.65
CA SER A 228 -4.01 -5.11 -18.93
C SER A 228 -2.61 -4.68 -18.56
N ARG A 229 -2.37 -3.37 -18.51
CA ARG A 229 -1.10 -2.85 -17.98
C ARG A 229 -0.96 -3.18 -16.50
N GLN A 230 0.26 -3.47 -16.08
CA GLN A 230 0.55 -3.86 -14.70
C GLN A 230 0.61 -2.62 -13.81
N GLY A 231 -0.11 -2.65 -12.68
CA GLY A 231 0.02 -1.62 -11.66
C GLY A 231 1.08 -2.02 -10.64
N LEU A 232 0.85 -3.14 -9.96
CA LEU A 232 1.78 -3.71 -9.00
C LEU A 232 2.93 -4.40 -9.73
N CYS A 233 4.12 -3.82 -9.62
CA CYS A 233 5.37 -4.40 -10.13
C CYS A 233 5.63 -5.80 -9.55
N ASP A 234 6.43 -6.59 -10.27
CA ASP A 234 6.99 -7.81 -9.72
C ASP A 234 7.81 -7.53 -8.44
N MET A 235 7.92 -8.53 -7.58
CA MET A 235 8.64 -8.41 -6.31
C MET A 235 10.06 -7.86 -6.54
N ASP A 236 10.49 -6.96 -5.67
CA ASP A 236 11.79 -6.28 -5.72
C ASP A 236 12.05 -5.43 -6.97
N THR A 237 11.02 -5.06 -7.74
CA THR A 237 11.17 -4.23 -8.94
C THR A 237 10.75 -2.78 -8.68
N LEU A 238 11.61 -1.83 -9.06
CA LEU A 238 11.34 -0.40 -8.90
C LEU A 238 10.30 0.05 -9.93
N PRO A 239 9.19 0.68 -9.53
CA PRO A 239 8.22 1.22 -10.48
C PRO A 239 8.86 2.32 -11.31
N ASP A 240 8.56 2.30 -12.60
CA ASP A 240 9.05 3.26 -13.59
C ASP A 240 7.92 4.09 -14.22
N GLY A 241 6.65 3.78 -13.90
CA GLY A 241 5.49 4.43 -14.51
C GLY A 241 5.19 3.93 -15.93
N VAL A 242 5.97 2.97 -16.44
CA VAL A 242 5.88 2.46 -17.82
C VAL A 242 5.50 0.99 -17.79
N THR A 243 6.39 0.18 -17.23
CA THR A 243 6.23 -1.27 -17.02
C THR A 243 5.21 -1.53 -15.91
N CYS A 244 5.33 -0.79 -14.81
CA CYS A 244 4.46 -0.87 -13.66
C CYS A 244 4.52 0.41 -12.82
N THR A 245 3.53 0.65 -11.97
CA THR A 245 3.33 1.95 -11.31
C THR A 245 3.56 1.94 -9.82
N TYR A 246 3.54 0.79 -9.14
CA TYR A 246 3.88 0.74 -7.71
C TYR A 246 4.47 -0.60 -7.29
N ASN A 247 5.23 -0.55 -6.20
CA ASN A 247 5.69 -1.70 -5.43
C ASN A 247 5.52 -1.39 -3.94
N TYR A 248 5.53 -2.40 -3.08
CA TYR A 248 5.33 -2.21 -1.67
C TYR A 248 6.03 -3.27 -0.81
N ARG A 249 6.08 -3.01 0.48
CA ARG A 249 6.32 -3.99 1.53
C ARG A 249 5.40 -3.71 2.69
N ILE A 250 4.87 -4.76 3.29
CA ILE A 250 4.17 -4.64 4.56
C ILE A 250 5.21 -4.45 5.66
N LEU A 251 5.08 -3.35 6.39
CA LEU A 251 5.90 -3.00 7.56
C LEU A 251 5.37 -3.64 8.85
N GLY A 252 4.11 -4.06 8.83
CA GLY A 252 3.47 -4.81 9.88
C GLY A 252 2.07 -4.36 10.15
N TYR A 253 1.52 -4.78 11.28
CA TYR A 253 0.12 -4.57 11.57
C TYR A 253 -0.14 -4.39 13.05
N VAL A 254 -1.23 -3.69 13.35
CA VAL A 254 -1.77 -3.51 14.70
C VAL A 254 -3.17 -4.11 14.71
N PRO A 255 -3.47 -5.08 15.60
CA PRO A 255 -4.84 -5.46 15.87
C PRO A 255 -5.61 -4.26 16.42
N ILE A 256 -6.77 -3.95 15.85
CA ILE A 256 -7.59 -2.79 16.25
C ILE A 256 -7.93 -2.84 17.75
N ASP A 257 -8.19 -4.03 18.27
CA ASP A 257 -8.51 -4.26 19.67
C ASP A 257 -7.32 -3.98 20.62
N ASP A 258 -6.08 -4.02 20.13
CA ASP A 258 -4.89 -3.66 20.92
C ASP A 258 -4.71 -2.14 21.03
N VAL A 259 -5.41 -1.35 20.20
CA VAL A 259 -5.44 0.11 20.32
C VAL A 259 -6.32 0.55 21.49
N PHE A 260 -7.31 -0.28 21.87
CA PHE A 260 -8.20 -0.02 23.00
C PHE A 260 -8.65 -1.34 23.68
N CYS A 261 -8.17 -1.59 24.90
CA CYS A 261 -8.62 -2.74 25.67
C CYS A 261 -9.87 -2.39 26.49
N GLU A 262 -11.08 -2.62 25.96
CA GLU A 262 -12.31 -2.45 26.76
C GLU A 262 -13.33 -3.58 26.56
N ALA A 263 -13.99 -3.93 27.67
CA ALA A 263 -14.96 -5.02 27.74
C ALA A 263 -16.39 -4.52 27.54
N GLY A 264 -17.04 -4.99 26.45
CA GLY A 264 -18.49 -5.00 26.26
C GLY A 264 -19.17 -3.65 25.95
N GLY A 265 -20.36 -3.71 25.37
CA GLY A 265 -21.18 -2.55 25.00
C GLY A 265 -21.13 -2.18 23.52
N VAL A 266 -21.64 -1.00 23.18
CA VAL A 266 -21.65 -0.49 21.80
C VAL A 266 -20.29 0.14 21.51
N GLU A 267 -19.52 -0.45 20.60
CA GLU A 267 -18.21 0.08 20.20
C GLU A 267 -18.34 1.52 19.68
N PHE A 268 -19.24 1.74 18.71
CA PHE A 268 -19.55 3.07 18.20
C PHE A 268 -20.95 3.15 17.59
N GLN A 269 -21.67 4.22 17.93
CA GLN A 269 -22.98 4.54 17.38
C GLN A 269 -23.11 6.06 17.22
N ALA A 270 -23.36 6.47 15.98
CA ALA A 270 -23.66 7.83 15.60
C ALA A 270 -24.77 7.85 14.53
N SER A 271 -25.37 8.99 14.23
CA SER A 271 -26.25 9.13 13.07
C SER A 271 -25.46 8.97 11.75
N GLU A 272 -26.16 8.90 10.61
CA GLU A 272 -25.51 8.94 9.29
C GLU A 272 -24.71 10.22 9.07
N ALA A 273 -25.12 11.32 9.71
CA ALA A 273 -24.40 12.59 9.70
C ALA A 273 -23.24 12.66 10.73
N GLY A 274 -22.95 11.58 11.45
CA GLY A 274 -21.88 11.52 12.46
C GLY A 274 -22.24 12.03 13.85
N VAL A 275 -23.50 12.38 14.10
CA VAL A 275 -23.92 12.87 15.42
C VAL A 275 -23.86 11.74 16.44
N TRP A 276 -22.97 11.88 17.41
CA TRP A 276 -22.68 10.86 18.42
C TRP A 276 -23.89 10.48 19.28
N ASN A 277 -24.04 9.20 19.58
CA ASN A 277 -25.03 8.66 20.51
C ASN A 277 -24.37 7.88 21.65
N ALA A 278 -23.65 6.82 21.33
CA ALA A 278 -22.99 5.95 22.30
C ALA A 278 -21.69 5.40 21.72
N SER A 279 -20.69 5.19 22.55
CA SER A 279 -19.44 4.55 22.15
C SER A 279 -18.63 4.15 23.39
N ILE A 280 -17.64 3.29 23.19
CA ILE A 280 -16.53 3.20 24.14
C ILE A 280 -15.77 4.56 24.22
N PRO A 281 -15.04 4.84 25.31
CA PRO A 281 -14.27 6.08 25.49
C PRO A 281 -13.34 6.39 24.33
N PHE A 282 -12.75 5.36 23.70
CA PHE A 282 -11.86 5.54 22.55
C PHE A 282 -12.53 6.32 21.42
N TRP A 283 -13.80 6.05 21.07
CA TRP A 283 -14.51 6.66 19.94
C TRP A 283 -15.37 7.90 20.28
N LYS A 284 -15.29 8.40 21.53
CA LYS A 284 -16.10 9.55 22.00
C LYS A 284 -15.77 10.87 21.28
N ASN A 285 -16.78 11.67 20.93
CA ASN A 285 -16.64 12.91 20.16
C ASN A 285 -16.10 12.68 18.73
N PRO A 286 -16.83 11.93 17.89
CA PRO A 286 -16.42 11.56 16.53
C PRO A 286 -16.19 12.76 15.61
N GLN A 287 -16.94 13.86 15.81
CA GLN A 287 -16.84 15.06 14.98
C GLN A 287 -15.77 16.06 15.48
N ASN A 288 -15.00 15.70 16.52
CA ASN A 288 -13.96 16.56 17.07
C ASN A 288 -12.59 16.18 16.48
N ALA A 289 -12.04 17.05 15.64
CA ALA A 289 -10.76 16.81 14.96
C ALA A 289 -9.58 16.58 15.92
N THR A 290 -9.54 17.26 17.07
CA THR A 290 -8.50 17.05 18.09
C THR A 290 -8.62 15.67 18.73
N ALA A 291 -9.84 15.20 19.01
CA ALA A 291 -10.06 13.85 19.52
C ALA A 291 -9.67 12.79 18.49
N ASN A 292 -9.94 13.04 17.21
CA ASN A 292 -9.54 12.18 16.09
C ASN A 292 -8.03 12.12 15.92
N ALA A 293 -7.32 13.26 15.97
CA ALA A 293 -5.86 13.30 15.96
C ALA A 293 -5.27 12.48 17.13
N ALA A 294 -5.83 12.60 18.34
CA ALA A 294 -5.39 11.82 19.49
C ALA A 294 -5.61 10.29 19.35
N ARG A 295 -6.56 9.85 18.51
CA ARG A 295 -6.73 8.43 18.18
C ARG A 295 -5.62 7.94 17.25
N THR A 296 -5.27 8.75 16.26
CA THR A 296 -4.12 8.47 15.38
C THR A 296 -2.84 8.32 16.19
N ASP A 297 -2.58 9.25 17.12
CA ASP A 297 -1.41 9.18 17.99
C ASP A 297 -1.36 7.89 18.81
N LYS A 298 -2.51 7.41 19.30
CA LYS A 298 -2.60 6.14 20.03
C LYS A 298 -2.31 4.94 19.14
N LEU A 299 -2.83 4.90 17.92
CA LEU A 299 -2.54 3.83 16.97
C LEU A 299 -1.05 3.78 16.61
N LEU A 300 -0.45 4.94 16.35
CA LEU A 300 0.99 5.05 16.08
C LEU A 300 1.82 4.62 17.28
N ALA A 301 1.42 4.99 18.50
CA ALA A 301 2.09 4.55 19.73
C ALA A 301 1.96 3.03 19.92
N ALA A 302 0.81 2.43 19.62
CA ALA A 302 0.63 0.98 19.66
C ALA A 302 1.55 0.28 18.65
N TYR A 303 1.61 0.78 17.42
CA TYR A 303 2.53 0.26 16.41
C TYR A 303 4.00 0.38 16.84
N ALA A 304 4.43 1.56 17.33
CA ALA A 304 5.79 1.77 17.82
C ALA A 304 6.14 0.87 19.02
N ASN A 305 5.18 0.57 19.89
CA ASN A 305 5.38 -0.37 20.99
C ASN A 305 5.53 -1.80 20.50
N LEU A 306 4.73 -2.25 19.53
CA LEU A 306 4.86 -3.59 18.93
C LEU A 306 6.23 -3.82 18.30
N LEU A 307 6.79 -2.78 17.66
CA LEU A 307 8.15 -2.81 17.12
C LEU A 307 9.20 -2.97 18.23
N LYS A 308 9.04 -2.27 19.36
CA LYS A 308 9.99 -2.35 20.49
C LYS A 308 9.91 -3.66 21.28
N THR A 309 8.74 -4.27 21.36
CA THR A 309 8.53 -5.49 22.16
C THR A 309 8.78 -6.78 21.37
N ASN A 310 9.20 -6.68 20.10
CA ASN A 310 9.36 -7.81 19.17
C ASN A 310 8.10 -8.70 19.06
N GLN A 311 6.93 -8.16 19.41
CA GLN A 311 5.65 -8.82 19.18
C GLN A 311 5.19 -8.65 17.73
N SER A 312 5.75 -7.65 17.03
CA SER A 312 5.75 -7.54 15.57
C SER A 312 7.17 -7.79 15.05
N SER A 313 7.32 -8.68 14.08
CA SER A 313 8.64 -9.20 13.65
C SER A 313 9.33 -8.38 12.56
N GLN A 314 9.08 -7.06 12.45
CA GLN A 314 9.22 -6.41 11.13
C GLN A 314 10.13 -5.20 10.96
N ILE A 315 10.66 -4.58 12.01
CA ILE A 315 11.64 -3.50 11.82
C ILE A 315 12.62 -3.55 12.99
N ASP A 316 13.92 -3.65 12.71
CA ASP A 316 14.92 -3.52 13.77
C ASP A 316 15.00 -2.05 14.19
N SER A 317 15.04 -1.78 15.50
CA SER A 317 14.94 -0.43 16.06
C SER A 317 16.02 0.56 15.58
N ALA A 318 17.08 0.04 14.97
CA ALA A 318 18.18 0.79 14.36
C ALA A 318 17.80 1.51 13.04
N ASP A 319 16.75 1.07 12.33
CA ASP A 319 16.30 1.70 11.07
C ASP A 319 15.74 3.13 11.25
N CYS A 320 15.59 3.59 12.50
CA CYS A 320 15.12 4.94 12.86
C CYS A 320 16.24 5.89 13.34
N ASP A 321 17.52 5.50 13.26
CA ASP A 321 18.64 6.27 13.80
C ASP A 321 19.67 6.62 12.69
N SER A 322 19.40 7.68 11.90
CA SER A 322 20.38 8.21 10.92
C SER A 322 20.74 9.67 11.18
N GLU A 323 22.03 9.99 11.02
CA GLU A 323 22.69 11.28 11.34
C GLU A 323 22.13 12.49 10.56
N PHE A 324 21.34 12.29 9.51
CA PHE A 324 20.78 13.39 8.69
C PHE A 324 19.25 13.47 8.66
N GLY A 325 18.53 12.45 9.12
CA GLY A 325 17.06 12.42 9.17
C GLY A 325 16.34 12.67 7.82
N CYS A 326 15.03 12.44 7.79
CA CYS A 326 14.12 12.89 6.72
C CYS A 326 13.16 13.93 7.30
N LYS A 327 13.05 15.12 6.69
CA LYS A 327 11.94 16.06 6.96
C LYS A 327 10.96 16.06 5.79
N ARG A 328 9.83 15.39 5.97
CA ARG A 328 8.57 15.47 5.20
C ARG A 328 7.44 15.28 6.23
N GLU A 329 6.38 16.07 6.18
CA GLU A 329 5.36 16.10 7.25
C GLU A 329 4.34 14.96 7.10
N HIS A 330 4.14 14.19 8.19
CA HIS A 330 3.18 13.07 8.34
C HIS A 330 3.43 11.81 7.47
N TYR A 331 2.82 10.68 7.86
CA TYR A 331 3.09 9.37 7.27
C TYR A 331 2.61 9.23 5.81
N GLY A 332 1.51 9.92 5.45
CA GLY A 332 0.92 9.89 4.09
C GLY A 332 1.72 10.59 3.00
N GLN A 333 2.76 11.37 3.35
CA GLN A 333 3.77 11.91 2.43
C GLN A 333 3.22 12.61 1.15
N MET A 334 2.18 13.44 1.28
CA MET A 334 1.62 14.24 0.18
C MET A 334 2.54 15.39 -0.24
N CYS A 335 2.80 15.53 -1.55
CA CYS A 335 3.48 16.72 -2.08
C CYS A 335 2.54 17.93 -2.03
N THR A 336 2.91 18.94 -1.25
CA THR A 336 2.20 20.23 -1.21
C THR A 336 3.03 21.28 -1.94
N LEU A 337 2.41 22.01 -2.88
CA LEU A 337 3.10 23.09 -3.60
C LEU A 337 3.51 24.19 -2.64
N CYS A 338 4.82 24.46 -2.61
CA CYS A 338 5.37 25.57 -1.86
C CYS A 338 5.09 26.91 -2.57
N ASN A 339 4.47 27.83 -1.86
CA ASN A 339 4.18 29.20 -2.33
C ASN A 339 5.26 30.23 -1.92
N SER A 340 6.24 29.81 -1.13
CA SER A 340 7.37 30.63 -0.67
C SER A 340 8.55 29.73 -0.27
N SER A 341 9.73 30.31 -0.06
CA SER A 341 10.94 29.61 0.43
C SER A 341 10.84 29.30 1.94
N ALA A 342 9.87 28.48 2.31
CA ALA A 342 9.64 28.03 3.68
C ALA A 342 10.48 26.79 4.04
N THR A 343 10.64 26.52 5.33
CA THR A 343 11.44 25.39 5.84
C THR A 343 10.86 24.03 5.42
N GLY A 344 11.52 23.34 4.49
CA GLY A 344 11.07 22.06 3.93
C GLY A 344 10.73 22.11 2.44
N CYS A 345 10.63 23.33 1.87
CA CYS A 345 10.48 23.54 0.44
C CYS A 345 11.84 23.42 -0.26
N VAL A 346 11.98 22.42 -1.13
CA VAL A 346 13.18 22.21 -1.95
C VAL A 346 12.91 22.80 -3.33
N ALA A 347 13.69 23.81 -3.71
CA ALA A 347 13.62 24.36 -5.06
C ALA A 347 14.11 23.32 -6.08
N PRO A 348 13.51 23.25 -7.28
CA PRO A 348 14.05 22.43 -8.36
C PRO A 348 15.50 22.88 -8.67
N SER A 349 16.35 21.96 -9.12
CA SER A 349 17.71 22.32 -9.55
C SER A 349 17.67 23.37 -10.67
N GLU A 350 18.64 24.28 -10.71
CA GLU A 350 18.64 25.46 -11.61
C GLU A 350 18.41 25.15 -13.10
N ASN A 351 18.66 23.92 -13.56
CA ASN A 351 18.48 23.49 -14.95
C ASN A 351 17.31 22.50 -15.15
N PHE A 352 16.46 22.27 -14.15
CA PHE A 352 15.32 21.38 -14.29
C PHE A 352 14.14 22.12 -14.92
N THR A 353 13.72 21.66 -16.09
CA THR A 353 12.46 22.06 -16.72
C THR A 353 11.56 20.83 -16.75
N PHE A 354 10.37 20.94 -16.17
CA PHE A 354 9.39 19.88 -16.28
C PHE A 354 9.00 19.71 -17.76
N PRO A 355 9.10 18.51 -18.35
CA PRO A 355 8.83 18.34 -19.76
C PRO A 355 7.35 18.56 -20.06
N THR A 356 7.05 19.10 -21.24
CA THR A 356 5.68 19.09 -21.76
C THR A 356 5.32 17.66 -22.16
N LEU A 357 4.42 17.03 -21.40
CA LEU A 357 3.92 15.70 -21.68
C LEU A 357 2.69 15.79 -22.60
N GLN A 358 2.58 14.87 -23.55
CA GLN A 358 1.42 14.80 -24.45
C GLN A 358 0.30 14.01 -23.79
N LYS A 359 -0.91 14.59 -23.75
CA LYS A 359 -2.12 13.86 -23.31
C LYS A 359 -2.38 12.65 -24.23
N ALA A 360 -2.75 11.53 -23.61
CA ALA A 360 -3.16 10.34 -24.34
C ALA A 360 -4.47 10.60 -25.10
N ALA A 361 -4.63 9.93 -26.24
CA ALA A 361 -5.86 9.95 -27.03
C ALA A 361 -6.55 8.59 -26.97
N ALA A 362 -7.87 8.57 -27.10
CA ALA A 362 -8.62 7.33 -27.23
C ALA A 362 -8.18 6.54 -28.48
N SER A 363 -8.18 5.22 -28.37
CA SER A 363 -7.68 4.33 -29.42
C SER A 363 -8.55 4.45 -30.69
N THR A 364 -7.94 4.78 -31.83
CA THR A 364 -8.63 4.79 -33.13
C THR A 364 -8.53 3.41 -33.80
N GLU A 365 -9.09 2.36 -33.19
CA GLU A 365 -9.28 1.09 -33.91
C GLU A 365 -10.70 0.56 -33.77
N ALA A 366 -11.46 0.75 -34.85
CA ALA A 366 -12.49 -0.19 -35.26
C ALA A 366 -11.77 -1.43 -35.82
N SER A 367 -11.90 -2.58 -35.17
CA SER A 367 -11.35 -3.84 -35.65
C SER A 367 -12.14 -4.33 -36.88
N THR A 368 -11.79 -3.85 -38.08
CA THR A 368 -12.01 -4.61 -39.30
C THR A 368 -10.77 -5.45 -39.54
N GLY A 369 -10.92 -6.77 -39.43
CA GLY A 369 -9.83 -7.71 -39.61
C GLY A 369 -9.08 -7.47 -40.92
N SER A 370 -7.75 -7.44 -40.83
CA SER A 370 -6.89 -7.82 -41.94
C SER A 370 -5.55 -8.32 -41.39
N THR A 371 -5.32 -9.60 -41.63
CA THR A 371 -4.04 -10.30 -41.56
C THR A 371 -2.91 -9.46 -42.17
N SER A 372 -1.85 -9.21 -41.39
CA SER A 372 -0.52 -9.03 -41.95
C SER A 372 0.50 -9.80 -41.10
N SER A 373 1.19 -10.73 -41.77
CA SER A 373 2.19 -11.60 -41.20
C SER A 373 3.52 -10.85 -41.06
N GLY A 374 4.25 -11.05 -39.96
CA GLY A 374 5.56 -10.42 -39.76
C GLY A 374 6.32 -10.85 -38.51
N SER A 375 6.58 -12.16 -38.39
CA SER A 375 7.75 -12.80 -37.76
C SER A 375 8.31 -12.29 -36.40
N ARG A 376 8.04 -13.05 -35.33
CA ARG A 376 9.04 -13.31 -34.28
C ARG A 376 9.46 -14.78 -34.36
N GLN A 377 10.70 -15.03 -34.79
CA GLN A 377 11.29 -16.37 -34.79
C GLN A 377 11.54 -16.82 -33.35
N VAL A 378 10.85 -17.88 -32.93
CA VAL A 378 11.25 -18.71 -31.80
C VAL A 378 11.81 -20.01 -32.38
N LEU A 379 13.09 -20.26 -32.11
CA LEU A 379 13.81 -21.44 -32.55
C LEU A 379 13.35 -22.65 -31.70
N ALA A 380 12.41 -23.43 -32.21
CA ALA A 380 12.03 -24.72 -31.62
C ALA A 380 12.91 -25.83 -32.20
N VAL A 381 13.78 -26.41 -31.37
CA VAL A 381 14.43 -27.70 -31.66
C VAL A 381 13.42 -28.80 -31.31
N GLY A 382 12.89 -29.45 -32.34
CA GLY A 382 11.97 -30.57 -32.19
C GLY A 382 12.69 -31.87 -31.79
N VAL A 383 12.06 -32.63 -30.88
CA VAL A 383 12.24 -34.07 -30.79
C VAL A 383 10.84 -34.70 -30.77
N ALA A 384 10.67 -35.70 -31.64
CA ALA A 384 9.41 -36.28 -32.05
C ALA A 384 8.72 -37.14 -30.99
N LEU A 385 7.38 -37.15 -31.08
CA LEU A 385 6.44 -38.03 -30.40
C LEU A 385 6.67 -39.51 -30.73
N ALA A 386 6.60 -40.36 -29.71
CA ALA A 386 6.19 -41.75 -29.83
C ALA A 386 5.13 -42.04 -28.76
N SER A 387 3.87 -42.11 -29.19
CA SER A 387 2.72 -42.47 -28.38
C SER A 387 2.75 -43.95 -28.01
N ILE A 388 2.59 -44.27 -26.72
CA ILE A 388 2.14 -45.59 -26.27
C ILE A 388 0.93 -45.36 -25.36
N ALA A 389 -0.22 -45.83 -25.83
CA ALA A 389 -1.43 -45.97 -25.05
C ALA A 389 -1.28 -47.15 -24.09
N LEU A 390 -1.66 -46.97 -22.82
CA LEU A 390 -2.08 -48.10 -21.98
C LEU A 390 -3.17 -47.66 -21.01
N SER A 391 -4.37 -48.14 -21.29
CA SER A 391 -5.52 -48.13 -20.41
C SER A 391 -5.26 -49.02 -19.19
N ILE A 392 -5.53 -48.53 -17.97
CA ILE A 392 -5.88 -49.40 -16.83
C ILE A 392 -7.03 -48.75 -16.05
N VAL A 393 -8.10 -49.54 -15.96
CA VAL A 393 -9.28 -49.41 -15.10
C VAL A 393 -8.91 -49.83 -13.67
N MET A 394 -9.53 -49.21 -12.66
CA MET A 394 -10.15 -49.83 -11.47
C MET A 394 -9.96 -49.00 -10.20
N GLY A 395 -11.07 -48.77 -9.48
CA GLY A 395 -11.09 -48.47 -8.04
C GLY A 395 -11.65 -47.12 -7.68
#